data_AF-A0A849UNT0-F1
#
_entry.id   AF-A0A849UNT0-F1
#
_cell.length_a   1.000
_cell.length_b   1.000
_cell.length_c   1.000
_cell.angle_alpha   90.00
_cell.angle_beta   90.00
_cell.angle_gamma   90.00
#
_symmetry.space_group_name_H-M   'P 1'
#
loop_
_entity.id
_entity.type
_entity.pdbx_description
1 polymer ?
#
loop_
_entity_poly.entity_id
_entity_poly.type
_entity_poly.pdbx_seq_one_letter_code
_entity_poly.pdbx_strand_id
1 'polypeptide(L)'
;MKLTYTQLMGKPVVGSALAVASGISFFCNCVMMPLVGRAGSRAPHTNVNWLAFLAVLGMTFTLAALAAWSKLMRRADDKSPLPYWSLGLCAICVILFVLLMTGRLAI
;
A
#
# COMPACT_ATOMS: atom_id res chain seq x y z
N MET A 1 -32.67 -2.15 0.96
CA MET A 1 -31.65 -3.14 0.53
C MET A 1 -30.35 -2.85 1.28
N LYS A 2 -30.13 -3.44 2.46
CA LYS A 2 -28.91 -3.23 3.25
C LYS A 2 -27.82 -4.13 2.66
N LEU A 3 -27.00 -3.57 1.77
CA LEU A 3 -25.82 -4.25 1.25
C LEU A 3 -24.80 -4.32 2.39
N THR A 4 -24.78 -5.44 3.12
CA THR A 4 -23.85 -5.62 4.26
C THR A 4 -22.42 -5.58 3.71
N TYR A 5 -21.59 -4.62 4.12
CA TYR A 5 -20.23 -4.41 3.61
C TYR A 5 -19.37 -5.68 3.54
N THR A 6 -19.62 -6.64 4.43
CA THR A 6 -19.04 -7.99 4.42
C THR A 6 -19.37 -8.80 3.17
N GLN A 7 -20.59 -8.72 2.65
CA GLN A 7 -21.01 -9.40 1.40
C GLN A 7 -20.35 -8.78 0.16
N LEU A 8 -20.05 -7.47 0.19
CA LEU A 8 -19.32 -6.80 -0.89
C LEU A 8 -17.83 -7.17 -0.85
N MET A 9 -17.21 -7.13 0.33
CA MET A 9 -15.80 -7.45 0.57
C MET A 9 -15.47 -8.94 0.37
N GLY A 10 -16.46 -9.83 0.46
CA GLY A 10 -16.32 -11.27 0.20
C GLY A 10 -16.25 -11.64 -1.30
N LYS A 11 -16.48 -10.70 -2.22
CA LYS A 11 -16.44 -11.01 -3.67
C LYS A 11 -14.99 -11.12 -4.18
N PRO A 12 -14.66 -12.14 -5.02
CA PRO A 12 -13.34 -12.30 -5.65
C PRO A 12 -12.85 -11.02 -6.33
N VAL A 13 -13.77 -10.36 -7.03
CA VAL A 13 -13.48 -9.18 -7.85
C VAL A 13 -12.96 -8.02 -7.00
N VAL A 14 -13.49 -7.83 -5.79
CA VAL A 14 -13.10 -6.72 -4.90
C VAL A 14 -11.67 -6.91 -4.40
N GLY A 15 -11.33 -8.11 -3.90
CA GLY A 15 -9.97 -8.41 -3.47
C GLY A 15 -8.92 -8.35 -4.59
N SER A 16 -9.30 -8.73 -5.82
CA SER A 16 -8.42 -8.61 -6.99
C SER A 16 -8.25 -7.15 -7.45
N ALA A 17 -9.33 -6.38 -7.51
CA ALA A 17 -9.28 -4.96 -7.87
C ALA A 17 -8.45 -4.15 -6.87
N LEU A 18 -8.64 -4.38 -5.56
CA LEU A 18 -7.84 -3.77 -4.50
C LEU A 18 -6.36 -4.14 -4.62
N ALA A 19 -6.05 -5.40 -4.96
CA ALA A 19 -4.67 -5.82 -5.16
C ALA A 19 -4.01 -5.14 -6.37
N VAL A 20 -4.71 -5.04 -7.51
CA VAL A 20 -4.23 -4.32 -8.69
C VAL A 20 -4.03 -2.83 -8.37
N ALA A 21 -5.00 -2.20 -7.73
CA ALA A 21 -4.91 -0.80 -7.32
C ALA A 21 -3.75 -0.57 -6.34
N SER A 22 -3.50 -1.49 -5.40
CA SER A 22 -2.33 -1.43 -4.51
C SER A 22 -1.01 -1.56 -5.27
N GLY A 23 -0.95 -2.41 -6.30
CA GLY A 23 0.24 -2.56 -7.14
C GLY A 23 0.54 -1.29 -7.96
N ILE A 24 -0.48 -0.67 -8.53
CA ILE A 24 -0.35 0.61 -9.26
C ILE A 24 0.11 1.72 -8.30
N SER A 25 -0.49 1.80 -7.11
CA SER A 25 -0.10 2.78 -6.09
C SER A 25 1.34 2.56 -5.61
N PHE A 26 1.77 1.32 -5.45
CA PHE A 26 3.15 0.97 -5.15
C PHE A 26 4.11 1.40 -6.26
N PHE A 27 3.76 1.20 -7.53
CA PHE A 27 4.54 1.68 -8.66
C PHE A 27 4.74 3.20 -8.63
N CYS A 28 3.68 3.96 -8.32
CA CYS A 28 3.78 5.41 -8.12
C CYS A 28 4.75 5.77 -6.99
N ASN A 29 4.72 5.05 -5.86
CA ASN A 29 5.70 5.24 -4.78
C ASN A 29 7.14 4.98 -5.26
N CYS A 30 7.38 3.92 -6.03
CA CYS A 30 8.70 3.65 -6.59
C CYS A 30 9.20 4.79 -7.49
N VAL A 31 8.34 5.34 -8.33
CA VAL A 31 8.66 6.50 -9.19
C VAL A 31 8.92 7.77 -8.36
N MET A 32 8.24 7.93 -7.23
CA MET A 32 8.42 9.07 -6.33
C MET A 32 9.62 8.93 -5.37
N MET A 33 10.22 7.75 -5.25
CA MET A 33 11.35 7.49 -4.35
C MET A 33 12.54 8.46 -4.52
N PRO A 34 12.92 8.91 -5.74
CA PRO A 34 13.98 9.91 -5.92
C PRO A 34 13.68 11.28 -5.29
N LEU A 35 12.40 11.65 -5.12
CA LEU A 35 11.97 12.93 -4.52
C LEU A 35 12.18 12.99 -3.00
N VAL A 36 12.37 11.86 -2.35
CA VAL A 36 12.65 11.75 -0.91
C VAL A 36 14.07 11.23 -0.62
N GLY A 37 14.86 10.95 -1.67
CA GLY A 37 16.28 10.62 -1.58
C GLY A 37 17.19 11.86 -1.54
N ARG A 38 18.52 11.66 -1.63
CA ARG A 38 19.53 12.74 -1.67
C ARG A 38 19.25 13.85 -2.69
N ALA A 39 18.67 13.48 -3.83
CA ALA A 39 18.34 14.44 -4.88
C ALA A 39 17.17 15.35 -4.47
N GLY A 40 16.18 14.81 -3.78
CA GLY A 40 15.01 15.55 -3.28
C GLY A 40 15.29 16.43 -2.06
N SER A 41 16.30 16.11 -1.25
CA SER A 41 16.68 16.92 -0.08
C SER A 41 17.31 18.28 -0.43
N ARG A 42 17.67 18.49 -1.71
CA ARG A 42 18.21 19.75 -2.23
C ARG A 42 17.19 20.56 -3.01
N ALA A 43 15.97 20.04 -3.18
CA ALA A 43 14.92 20.71 -3.91
C ALA A 43 14.26 21.81 -3.04
N PRO A 44 13.80 22.92 -3.63
CA PRO A 44 13.19 24.03 -2.89
C PRO A 44 11.89 23.68 -2.13
N HIS A 45 11.35 22.46 -2.30
CA HIS A 45 10.09 21.99 -1.70
C HIS A 45 10.23 20.62 -1.02
N THR A 46 11.37 20.31 -0.39
CA THR A 46 11.65 19.01 0.23
C THR A 46 10.56 18.53 1.19
N ASN A 47 10.02 19.41 2.04
CA ASN A 47 8.97 19.05 2.99
C ASN A 47 7.65 18.66 2.31
N VAL A 48 7.29 19.32 1.22
CA VAL A 48 6.07 19.03 0.45
C VAL A 48 6.21 17.71 -0.28
N ASN A 49 7.39 17.45 -0.85
CA ASN A 49 7.70 16.18 -1.52
C ASN A 49 7.70 15.00 -0.55
N TRP A 50 8.25 15.21 0.66
CA TRP A 50 8.24 14.21 1.72
C TRP A 50 6.82 13.88 2.19
N LEU A 51 5.98 14.90 2.39
CA LEU A 51 4.58 14.70 2.78
C LEU A 51 3.77 14.02 1.66
N ALA A 52 4.01 14.38 0.40
CA ALA A 52 3.36 13.74 -0.75
C ALA A 52 3.71 12.25 -0.82
N PHE A 53 4.99 11.89 -0.67
CA PHE A 53 5.42 10.49 -0.62
C PHE A 53 4.78 9.75 0.55
N LEU A 54 4.74 10.36 1.74
CA LEU A 54 4.08 9.78 2.92
C LEU A 54 2.59 9.52 2.67
N ALA A 55 1.90 10.46 2.02
CA ALA A 55 0.48 10.33 1.70
C ALA A 55 0.23 9.17 0.72
N VAL A 56 1.04 9.05 -0.34
CA VAL A 56 0.93 7.97 -1.32
C VAL A 56 1.29 6.63 -0.70
N LEU A 57 2.31 6.57 0.17
CA LEU A 57 2.67 5.37 0.93
C LEU A 57 1.53 4.91 1.86
N GLY A 58 0.90 5.85 2.57
CA GLY A 58 -0.27 5.57 3.40
C GLY A 58 -1.45 5.03 2.59
N MET A 59 -1.71 5.62 1.41
CA MET A 59 -2.73 5.09 0.49
C MET A 59 -2.39 3.68 0.02
N THR A 60 -1.16 3.41 -0.42
CA THR A 60 -0.75 2.05 -0.83
C THR A 60 -0.93 1.04 0.29
N PHE A 61 -0.54 1.40 1.52
CA PHE A 61 -0.69 0.54 2.69
C PHE A 61 -2.16 0.22 2.97
N THR A 62 -3.04 1.23 2.98
CA THR A 62 -4.47 1.02 3.22
C THR A 62 -5.12 0.14 2.14
N LEU A 63 -4.77 0.34 0.87
CA LEU A 63 -5.25 -0.50 -0.23
C LEU A 63 -4.73 -1.95 -0.10
N ALA A 64 -3.45 -2.14 0.21
CA ALA A 64 -2.87 -3.46 0.41
C ALA A 64 -3.47 -4.19 1.62
N ALA A 65 -3.69 -3.47 2.72
CA ALA A 65 -4.34 -3.99 3.93
C ALA A 65 -5.80 -4.38 3.66
N LEU A 66 -6.56 -3.56 2.92
CA LEU A 66 -7.94 -3.88 2.51
C LEU A 66 -7.98 -5.07 1.56
N ALA A 67 -7.03 -5.18 0.62
CA ALA A 67 -6.91 -6.34 -0.26
C ALA A 67 -6.60 -7.63 0.52
N ALA A 68 -5.67 -7.55 1.48
CA ALA A 68 -5.33 -8.66 2.37
C ALA A 68 -6.53 -9.05 3.23
N TRP A 69 -7.23 -8.08 3.83
CA TRP A 69 -8.41 -8.29 4.66
C TRP A 69 -9.55 -8.96 3.88
N SER A 70 -9.87 -8.46 2.68
CA SER A 70 -10.90 -9.05 1.81
C SER A 70 -10.59 -10.51 1.48
N LYS A 71 -9.33 -10.83 1.16
CA LYS A 71 -8.89 -12.21 0.88
C LYS A 71 -8.82 -13.09 2.13
N LEU A 72 -8.49 -12.53 3.29
CA LEU A 72 -8.46 -13.24 4.57
C LEU A 72 -9.88 -13.60 5.03
N MET A 73 -10.83 -12.69 4.84
CA MET A 73 -12.25 -12.91 5.16
C MET A 73 -12.83 -14.04 4.32
N ARG A 74 -12.54 -14.05 3.01
CA ARG A 74 -12.84 -15.20 2.13
C ARG A 74 -12.19 -16.50 2.58
N ARG A 75 -11.01 -16.44 3.20
CA ARG A 75 -10.29 -17.64 3.65
C ARG A 75 -11.04 -18.36 4.76
N ALA A 76 -11.77 -17.63 5.59
CA ALA A 76 -12.62 -18.21 6.63
C ALA A 76 -13.70 -19.12 6.03
N ASP A 77 -14.19 -18.79 4.84
CA ASP A 77 -15.23 -19.55 4.14
C ASP A 77 -14.67 -20.62 3.17
N ASP A 78 -13.60 -20.31 2.40
CA ASP A 78 -13.14 -21.13 1.26
C ASP A 78 -11.86 -21.98 1.54
N LYS A 79 -11.18 -21.86 2.69
CA LYS A 79 -9.86 -22.48 2.97
C LYS A 79 -8.75 -22.18 1.93
N SER A 80 -8.91 -21.13 1.12
CA SER A 80 -7.95 -20.73 0.07
C SER A 80 -6.53 -20.41 0.60
N PRO A 81 -5.48 -20.46 -0.26
CA PRO A 81 -4.12 -20.13 0.13
C PRO A 81 -3.97 -18.67 0.58
N LEU A 82 -2.98 -18.40 1.45
CA LEU A 82 -2.69 -17.06 1.97
C LEU A 82 -2.35 -16.09 0.83
N PRO A 83 -2.81 -14.82 0.89
CA PRO A 83 -2.50 -13.82 -0.12
C PRO A 83 -1.08 -13.26 0.06
N TYR A 84 -0.06 -14.06 -0.27
CA TYR A 84 1.36 -13.71 -0.11
C TYR A 84 1.73 -12.38 -0.75
N TRP A 85 1.20 -12.07 -1.94
CA TRP A 85 1.49 -10.82 -2.65
C TRP A 85 0.98 -9.57 -1.92
N SER A 86 -0.27 -9.61 -1.42
CA SER A 86 -0.86 -8.47 -0.70
C SER A 86 -0.19 -8.29 0.67
N LEU A 87 0.18 -9.38 1.34
CA LEU A 87 0.96 -9.34 2.58
C LEU A 87 2.38 -8.82 2.35
N GLY A 88 3.04 -9.23 1.27
CA GLY A 88 4.36 -8.74 0.88
C GLY A 88 4.36 -7.24 0.62
N LEU A 89 3.35 -6.72 -0.10
CA LEU A 89 3.18 -5.28 -0.30
C LEU A 89 2.98 -4.53 1.02
N CYS A 90 2.19 -5.07 1.95
CA CYS A 90 2.07 -4.50 3.30
C CYS A 90 3.42 -4.46 4.02
N ALA A 91 4.18 -5.55 4.00
CA ALA A 91 5.50 -5.60 4.64
C ALA A 91 6.46 -4.58 4.04
N ILE A 92 6.52 -4.46 2.71
CA ILE A 92 7.34 -3.46 2.02
C ILE A 92 6.90 -2.05 2.38
N CYS A 93 5.59 -1.76 2.45
CA CYS A 93 5.10 -0.45 2.86
C CYS A 93 5.55 -0.08 4.28
N VAL A 94 5.51 -1.04 5.22
CA VAL A 94 6.01 -0.85 6.59
C VAL A 94 7.52 -0.58 6.60
N ILE A 95 8.29 -1.34 5.81
CA ILE A 95 9.74 -1.12 5.68
C ILE A 95 10.03 0.28 5.12
N LEU A 96 9.35 0.68 4.04
CA LEU A 96 9.51 2.01 3.45
C LEU A 96 9.10 3.12 4.43
N PHE A 97 8.06 2.90 5.23
CA PHE A 97 7.64 3.85 6.26
C PHE A 97 8.72 4.02 7.34
N VAL A 98 9.29 2.92 7.84
CA VAL A 98 10.38 2.95 8.82
C VAL A 98 11.62 3.62 8.24
N LEU A 99 11.99 3.31 7.01
CA LEU A 99 13.14 3.93 6.35
C LEU A 99 12.94 5.44 6.09
N LEU A 100 11.71 5.85 5.79
CA LEU A 100 11.34 7.26 5.64
C LEU A 100 11.44 8.01 6.98
N MET A 101 10.93 7.43 8.07
CA MET A 101 10.98 8.02 9.42
C MET A 101 12.41 8.08 9.99
N THR A 102 13.24 7.09 9.66
CA THR A 102 14.65 7.06 10.07
C THR A 102 15.56 7.90 9.16
N GLY A 103 15.01 8.54 8.13
CA GLY A 103 15.76 9.34 7.15
C GLY A 103 16.73 8.53 6.29
N ARG A 104 16.70 7.19 6.37
CA ARG A 104 17.63 6.31 5.65
C ARG A 104 17.31 6.18 4.17
N LEU A 105 16.13 6.63 3.72
CA LEU A 105 15.83 6.81 2.31
C LEU A 105 16.68 7.91 1.65
N ALA A 106 17.21 8.86 2.44
CA ALA A 106 18.05 9.95 1.97
C ALA A 106 19.56 9.63 2.00
N ILE A 107 19.94 8.37 2.26
CA ILE A 107 21.34 7.91 2.24
C ILE A 107 21.89 7.80 0.83
#